data_AF-A0A5K1AWY9-F1
#
_entry.id   AF-A0A5K1AWY9-F1
#
_cell.length_a   1.000
_cell.length_b   1.000
_cell.length_c   1.000
_cell.angle_alpha   90.00
_cell.angle_beta   90.00
_cell.angle_gamma   90.00
#
_symmetry.space_group_name_H-M   'P 1'
#
loop_
_entity.id
_entity.type
_entity.pdbx_description
1 polymer ?
#
loop_
_entity_poly.entity_id
_entity_poly.type
_entity_poly.pdbx_seq_one_letter_code
_entity_poly.pdbx_strand_id
1 'polypeptide(L)' 'CVICRLDYEEGDGIIVLSCKHTYHSECIHNWLQINK' A
#
# COMPACT_ATOMS: atom_id res chain seq x y z
N CYS A 1 2.24 0.05 6.45
CA CYS A 1 1.13 0.24 5.49
C CYS A 1 -0.20 0.51 6.23
N VAL A 2 -0.87 1.65 6.00
CA VAL A 2 -2.11 2.00 6.76
C VAL A 2 -3.33 1.14 6.39
N ILE A 3 -3.26 0.40 5.28
CA ILE A 3 -4.34 -0.51 4.84
C ILE A 3 -4.31 -1.79 5.68
N CYS A 4 -3.16 -2.48 5.77
CA CYS A 4 -3.03 -3.73 6.52
C CYS A 4 -2.54 -3.54 7.96
N ARG A 5 -2.11 -2.33 8.35
CA ARG A 5 -1.51 -2.01 9.67
C ARG A 5 -0.27 -2.84 10.01
N LEU A 6 0.41 -3.35 8.99
CA LEU A 6 1.70 -4.03 9.12
C LEU A 6 2.83 -3.06 8.82
N ASP A 7 3.99 -3.34 9.40
CA ASP A 7 5.25 -2.67 9.10
C ASP A 7 5.77 -3.05 7.70
N TYR A 8 6.72 -2.28 7.19
CA TYR A 8 7.36 -2.52 5.91
C TYR A 8 8.65 -3.31 6.14
N GLU A 9 8.83 -4.40 5.42
CA GLU A 9 10.01 -5.25 5.55
C GLU A 9 10.96 -5.10 4.35
N GLU A 10 12.21 -5.52 4.49
CA GLU A 10 13.16 -5.51 3.37
C GLU A 10 12.72 -6.53 2.31
N GLY A 11 12.36 -6.03 1.13
CA GLY A 11 11.80 -6.84 0.05
C GLY A 11 10.32 -6.57 -0.22
N ASP A 12 9.63 -5.84 0.66
CA ASP A 12 8.25 -5.43 0.42
C ASP A 12 8.17 -4.43 -0.74
N GLY A 13 7.29 -4.73 -1.70
CA GLY A 13 6.95 -3.79 -2.75
C GLY A 13 6.13 -2.65 -2.16
N ILE A 14 6.68 -1.44 -2.15
CA ILE A 14 5.99 -0.24 -1.68
C ILE A 14 5.76 0.75 -2.81
N ILE A 15 4.59 1.38 -2.80
CA ILE A 15 4.26 2.50 -3.68
C ILE A 15 4.03 3.75 -2.85
N VAL A 16 4.41 4.90 -3.43
CA VAL A 16 4.11 6.21 -2.88
C VAL A 16 3.12 6.91 -3.81
N LEU A 17 1.95 7.25 -3.29
CA LEU A 17 0.96 8.02 -4.04
C LEU A 17 1.33 9.52 -4.08
N SER A 18 0.75 10.26 -5.02
CA SER A 18 0.92 11.71 -5.15
C SER A 18 0.54 12.49 -3.88
N CYS A 19 -0.31 11.92 -3.03
CA CYS A 19 -0.67 12.45 -1.71
C CYS A 19 0.39 12.18 -0.62
N LYS A 20 1.58 11.67 -0.97
CA LYS A 20 2.71 11.33 -0.09
C LYS A 20 2.47 10.17 0.87
N HIS A 21 1.42 9.40 0.66
CA HIS A 21 1.15 8.21 1.46
C HIS A 21 1.84 6.99 0.83
N THR A 22 2.50 6.20 1.67
CA THR A 22 3.18 4.97 1.28
C THR A 22 2.31 3.75 1.61
N TYR A 23 2.22 2.80 0.71
CA TYR A 23 1.44 1.56 0.88
C TYR A 23 2.20 0.39 0.30
N HIS A 24 1.91 -0.82 0.77
CA HIS A 24 2.33 -2.01 0.02
C HIS A 24 1.63 -2.01 -1.34
N SER A 25 2.38 -2.35 -2.39
CA SER A 25 1.89 -2.51 -3.76
C SER A 25 0.70 -3.44 -3.82
N GLU A 26 0.71 -4.53 -3.05
CA GLU A 26 -0.45 -5.43 -2.96
C GLU A 26 -1.63 -4.78 -2.24
N CYS A 27 -1.39 -4.12 -1.10
CA CYS A 27 -2.46 -3.51 -0.32
C CYS A 27 -3.20 -2.44 -1.11
N ILE A 28 -2.48 -1.54 -1.77
CA ILE A 28 -3.09 -0.47 -2.55
C ILE A 28 -3.83 -1.02 -3.78
N HIS A 29 -3.28 -2.04 -4.43
CA HIS A 29 -3.91 -2.65 -5.60
C HIS A 29 -5.23 -3.33 -5.22
N ASN A 30 -5.24 -4.10 -4.12
CA ASN A 30 -6.46 -4.67 -3.55
C ASN A 30 -7.47 -3.59 -3.13
N TRP A 31 -7.01 -2.54 -2.46
CA TRP A 31 -7.89 -1.45 -1.99
C TRP A 31 -8.55 -0.71 -3.17
N LEU A 32 -7.81 -0.41 -4.24
CA LEU A 32 -8.34 0.22 -5.44
C LEU A 32 -9.36 -0.68 -6.17
N GLN A 33 -9.15 -2.00 -6.17
CA GLN A 33 -10.09 -2.93 -6.78
C GLN A 33 -11.43 -3.00 -6.02
N ILE A 34 -11.40 -2.89 -4.69
CA ILE A 34 -12.61 -2.95 -3.85
C ILE A 34 -13.40 -1.62 -3.90
N ASN A 35 -12.71 -0.48 -3.98
CA ASN A 35 -13.34 0.85 -3.95
C ASN A 35 -13.71 1.38 -5.36
N LYS A 36 -13.91 0.49 -6.33
CA LYS A 36 -14.28 0.84 -7.70
C LYS A 36 -15.79 1.07 -7.85
#